data_AF-A0A7S4Q295-F1
#
_entry.id   AF-A0A7S4Q295-F1
#
_cell.length_a   1.000
_cell.length_b   1.000
_cell.length_c   1.000
_cell.angle_alpha   90.00
_cell.angle_beta   90.00
_cell.angle_gamma   90.00
#
_symmetry.space_group_name_H-M   'P 1'
#
loop_
_entity.id
_entity.type
_entity.pdbx_description
1 polymer ?
#
loop_
_entity_poly.entity_id
_entity_poly.type
_entity_poly.pdbx_seq_one_letter_code
_entity_poly.pdbx_strand_id
1 'polypeptide(L)'
;SSAVWTAGPLERRLSGECDQSALDAAGVNDPSFTSDCLSTTNGQSCIVACAAGYETAVSAVVKFCIMGRLLNPGLPTCVPRNCTTNLPDALGVLHDCSGKVFGESCTATCTGFGYTYGPGESPATFQCQASGEFLGTNPSCEPVTCQSLAL
;
A
#
# COMPACT_ATOMS: atom_id res chain seq x y z
N SER A 1 -30.30 -23.68 -39.40
CA SER A 1 -29.63 -22.88 -38.35
C SER A 1 -28.67 -23.77 -37.61
N SER A 2 -27.37 -23.70 -37.93
CA SER A 2 -26.34 -24.56 -37.34
C SER A 2 -25.63 -23.78 -36.24
N ALA A 3 -25.78 -24.20 -34.99
CA ALA A 3 -25.01 -23.67 -33.88
C ALA A 3 -23.61 -24.28 -33.90
N VAL A 4 -22.60 -23.43 -34.11
CA VAL A 4 -21.18 -23.79 -34.00
C VAL A 4 -20.81 -23.77 -32.52
N TRP A 5 -20.56 -24.93 -31.94
CA TRP A 5 -19.97 -25.05 -30.61
C TRP A 5 -18.45 -24.98 -30.76
N THR A 6 -17.85 -23.81 -30.48
CA THR A 6 -16.41 -23.73 -30.32
C THR A 6 -16.05 -24.29 -28.95
N ALA A 7 -15.64 -25.56 -28.92
CA ALA A 7 -14.90 -26.10 -27.79
C ALA A 7 -13.58 -25.31 -27.68
N GLY A 8 -13.50 -24.40 -26.70
CA GLY A 8 -12.21 -23.89 -26.25
C GLY A 8 -11.32 -25.04 -25.78
N PRO A 9 -9.99 -24.87 -25.72
CA PRO A 9 -9.08 -25.94 -25.35
C PRO A 9 -9.53 -26.52 -24.00
N LEU A 10 -9.90 -27.80 -24.05
CA LEU A 10 -10.04 -28.65 -22.88
C LEU A 10 -8.64 -28.84 -22.31
N GLU A 11 -8.12 -27.81 -21.64
CA GLU A 11 -6.99 -27.96 -20.73
C GLU A 11 -7.44 -28.98 -19.69
N ARG A 12 -6.96 -30.19 -19.89
CA ARG A 12 -7.13 -31.33 -19.00
C ARG A 12 -6.65 -30.89 -17.62
N ARG A 13 -7.57 -30.42 -16.76
CA ARG A 13 -7.37 -30.15 -15.33
C ARG A 13 -7.01 -31.47 -14.62
N LEU A 14 -5.82 -31.99 -14.90
CA LEU A 14 -5.23 -33.17 -14.26
C LEU A 14 -4.22 -32.78 -13.19
N SER A 15 -3.86 -31.51 -13.10
CA SER A 15 -3.05 -30.98 -12.04
C SER A 15 -3.99 -30.50 -10.93
N GLY A 16 -3.99 -31.19 -9.79
CA GLY A 16 -4.59 -30.67 -8.55
C GLY A 16 -3.83 -29.46 -7.99
N GLU A 17 -3.27 -28.63 -8.87
CA GLU A 17 -2.53 -27.43 -8.55
C GLU A 17 -3.47 -26.30 -8.14
N CYS A 18 -2.94 -25.36 -7.37
CA CYS A 18 -3.72 -24.21 -6.91
C CYS A 18 -3.64 -23.11 -7.96
N ASP A 19 -4.75 -22.94 -8.69
CA ASP A 19 -4.94 -21.88 -9.68
C ASP A 19 -5.59 -20.62 -9.05
N GLN A 20 -5.88 -19.62 -9.87
CA GLN A 20 -6.49 -18.36 -9.42
C GLN A 20 -7.78 -18.57 -8.60
N SER A 21 -8.61 -19.54 -9.00
CA SER A 21 -9.84 -19.89 -8.28
C SER A 21 -9.57 -20.41 -6.87
N ALA A 22 -8.45 -21.11 -6.65
CA ALA A 22 -8.04 -21.58 -5.34
C ALA A 22 -7.61 -20.41 -4.43
N LEU A 23 -6.93 -19.41 -4.99
CA LEU A 23 -6.54 -18.20 -4.26
C LEU A 23 -7.77 -17.34 -3.92
N ASP A 24 -8.71 -17.19 -4.87
CA ASP A 24 -9.95 -16.42 -4.68
C ASP A 24 -10.79 -17.04 -3.56
N ALA A 25 -10.96 -18.36 -3.58
CA ALA A 25 -11.72 -19.09 -2.56
C ALA A 25 -11.07 -19.02 -1.15
N ALA A 26 -9.75 -18.84 -1.08
CA ALA A 26 -9.00 -18.75 0.17
C ALA A 26 -8.79 -17.31 0.67
N GLY A 27 -9.25 -16.30 -0.09
CA GLY A 27 -9.08 -14.89 0.25
C GLY A 27 -7.62 -14.41 0.17
N VAL A 28 -6.78 -15.05 -0.64
CA VAL A 28 -5.35 -14.73 -0.75
C VAL A 28 -5.08 -13.60 -1.75
N ASN A 29 -6.07 -13.22 -2.58
CA ASN A 29 -5.96 -12.16 -3.59
C ASN A 29 -6.20 -10.72 -3.06
N ASP A 30 -6.16 -10.52 -1.74
CA ASP A 30 -6.23 -9.18 -1.17
C ASP A 30 -4.92 -8.41 -1.46
N PRO A 31 -4.99 -7.12 -1.85
CA PRO A 31 -3.78 -6.32 -2.14
C PRO A 31 -2.86 -6.12 -0.93
N SER A 32 -3.33 -6.36 0.29
CA SER A 32 -2.49 -6.38 1.49
C SER A 32 -1.61 -7.62 1.62
N PHE A 33 -1.79 -8.62 0.74
CA PHE A 33 -1.03 -9.86 0.73
C PHE A 33 -0.08 -9.99 -0.45
N THR A 34 1.01 -10.72 -0.22
CA THR A 34 1.85 -11.31 -1.26
C THR A 34 1.92 -12.81 -1.01
N SER A 35 1.91 -13.62 -2.08
CA SER A 35 1.97 -15.07 -1.95
C SER A 35 2.64 -15.72 -3.15
N ASP A 36 3.15 -16.93 -2.94
CA ASP A 36 3.69 -17.83 -3.97
C ASP A 36 2.73 -19.01 -4.25
N CYS A 37 1.44 -18.87 -3.88
CA CYS A 37 0.46 -19.94 -3.95
C CYS A 37 -0.05 -20.26 -5.37
N LEU A 38 0.11 -19.33 -6.32
CA LEU A 38 -0.30 -19.54 -7.70
C LEU A 38 0.57 -20.64 -8.35
N SER A 39 -0.07 -21.59 -9.02
CA SER A 39 0.60 -22.75 -9.65
C SER A 39 1.36 -23.65 -8.66
N THR A 40 0.98 -23.62 -7.37
CA THR A 40 1.51 -24.57 -6.39
C THR A 40 0.99 -25.97 -6.69
N THR A 41 1.89 -26.93 -6.86
CA THR A 41 1.56 -28.34 -7.16
C THR A 41 0.76 -28.98 -6.02
N ASN A 42 -0.13 -29.91 -6.37
CA ASN A 42 -0.85 -30.75 -5.40
C ASN A 42 0.11 -31.41 -4.39
N GLY A 43 -0.20 -31.29 -3.10
CA GLY A 43 0.61 -31.83 -2.00
C GLY A 43 1.78 -30.92 -1.56
N GLN A 44 1.97 -29.77 -2.18
CA GLN A 44 2.97 -28.78 -1.77
C GLN A 44 2.36 -27.70 -0.87
N SER A 45 3.24 -26.99 -0.16
CA SER A 45 2.89 -25.81 0.62
C SER A 45 3.33 -24.54 -0.09
N CYS A 46 2.61 -23.45 0.18
CA CYS A 46 2.94 -22.09 -0.22
C CYS A 46 2.78 -21.16 0.99
N ILE A 47 3.24 -19.91 0.87
CA ILE A 47 3.27 -18.91 1.92
C ILE A 47 2.43 -17.70 1.50
N VAL A 48 1.67 -17.19 2.45
CA VAL A 48 0.95 -15.92 2.35
C VAL A 48 1.53 -14.96 3.39
N ALA A 49 2.11 -13.86 2.92
CA ALA A 49 2.72 -12.82 3.74
C ALA A 49 2.07 -11.47 3.45
N CYS A 50 2.41 -10.44 4.22
CA CYS A 50 1.98 -9.09 3.90
C CYS A 50 2.76 -8.52 2.72
N ALA A 51 2.06 -7.81 1.85
CA ALA A 51 2.66 -7.03 0.79
C ALA A 51 3.51 -5.88 1.36
N ALA A 52 4.38 -5.31 0.52
CA ALA A 52 5.11 -4.11 0.86
C ALA A 52 4.16 -2.96 1.27
N GLY A 53 4.53 -2.21 2.30
CA GLY A 53 3.68 -1.14 2.85
C GLY A 53 2.63 -1.61 3.87
N TYR A 54 2.57 -2.91 4.17
CA TYR A 54 1.78 -3.46 5.27
C TYR A 54 2.69 -4.06 6.35
N GLU A 55 2.22 -4.08 7.60
CA GLU A 55 2.94 -4.60 8.75
C GLU A 55 2.00 -5.34 9.71
N THR A 56 2.52 -6.29 10.49
CA THR A 56 1.78 -7.02 11.54
C THR A 56 2.71 -7.66 12.56
N ALA A 57 2.15 -8.02 13.72
CA ALA A 57 2.82 -8.81 14.75
C ALA A 57 2.95 -10.31 14.43
N VAL A 58 2.11 -10.86 13.54
CA VAL A 58 2.14 -12.27 13.11
C VAL A 58 2.89 -12.43 11.78
N SER A 59 3.79 -13.41 11.76
CA SER A 59 4.56 -13.81 10.58
C SER A 59 3.69 -14.55 9.56
N ALA A 60 4.18 -14.64 8.32
CA ALA A 60 3.53 -15.26 7.18
C ALA A 60 2.83 -16.61 7.50
N VAL A 61 1.71 -16.88 6.83
CA VAL A 61 0.92 -18.11 7.00
C VAL A 61 1.26 -19.10 5.91
N VAL A 62 1.56 -20.35 6.31
CA VAL A 62 1.74 -21.46 5.36
C VAL A 62 0.38 -22.05 4.99
N LYS A 63 0.10 -22.17 3.70
CA LYS A 63 -1.06 -22.86 3.13
C LYS A 63 -0.62 -24.18 2.50
N PHE A 64 -1.53 -25.14 2.41
CA PHE A 64 -1.29 -26.41 1.73
C PHE A 64 -2.18 -26.53 0.51
N CYS A 65 -1.61 -26.77 -0.67
CA CYS A 65 -2.38 -27.03 -1.86
C CYS A 65 -2.77 -28.51 -1.92
N ILE A 66 -4.05 -28.82 -1.76
CA ILE A 66 -4.57 -30.18 -1.80
C ILE A 66 -5.77 -30.21 -2.75
N MET A 67 -5.66 -30.99 -3.83
CA MET A 67 -6.69 -31.17 -4.85
C MET A 67 -7.21 -29.84 -5.40
N GLY A 68 -6.30 -28.90 -5.70
CA GLY A 68 -6.63 -27.57 -6.20
C GLY A 68 -7.31 -26.65 -5.19
N ARG A 69 -7.13 -26.90 -3.89
CA ARG A 69 -7.65 -26.05 -2.81
C ARG A 69 -6.54 -25.70 -1.82
N LEU A 70 -6.54 -24.45 -1.36
CA LEU A 70 -5.67 -24.02 -0.26
C LEU A 70 -6.33 -24.37 1.07
N LEU A 71 -5.67 -25.23 1.83
CA LEU A 71 -6.05 -25.58 3.21
C LEU A 71 -5.25 -24.75 4.21
N ASN A 72 -5.65 -24.82 5.48
CA ASN A 72 -5.30 -23.91 6.59
C ASN A 72 -6.08 -22.57 6.50
N PRO A 73 -7.23 -22.44 7.19
CA PRO A 73 -8.16 -21.32 7.00
C PRO A 73 -7.68 -19.96 7.55
N GLY A 74 -6.51 -19.87 8.21
CA GLY A 74 -5.98 -18.60 8.71
C GLY A 74 -5.32 -17.73 7.63
N LEU A 75 -5.37 -16.41 7.78
CA LEU A 75 -4.65 -15.42 6.97
C LEU A 75 -3.82 -14.51 7.89
N PRO A 76 -2.70 -13.93 7.42
CA PRO A 76 -1.98 -12.93 8.19
C PRO A 76 -2.85 -11.67 8.37
N THR A 77 -2.65 -10.95 9.48
CA THR A 77 -3.40 -9.71 9.77
C THR A 77 -2.65 -8.49 9.22
N CYS A 78 -2.74 -8.21 7.93
CA CYS A 78 -1.97 -7.11 7.34
C CYS A 78 -2.63 -5.73 7.57
N VAL A 79 -1.96 -4.85 8.31
CA VAL A 79 -2.39 -3.45 8.48
C VAL A 79 -1.44 -2.50 7.73
N PRO A 80 -1.92 -1.39 7.14
CA PRO A 80 -1.04 -0.42 6.50
C PRO A 80 0.02 0.11 7.46
N ARG A 81 1.28 0.20 6.99
CA ARG A 81 2.41 0.71 7.75
C ARG A 81 2.24 2.20 8.03
N ASN A 82 2.56 2.63 9.25
CA ASN A 82 2.62 4.06 9.58
C ASN A 82 3.84 4.72 8.93
N CYS A 83 3.65 5.92 8.36
CA CYS A 83 4.78 6.76 7.96
C CYS A 83 5.22 7.67 9.10
N THR A 84 6.48 7.54 9.49
CA THR A 84 7.08 8.30 10.60
C THR A 84 8.43 8.91 10.25
N THR A 85 8.90 8.72 9.02
CA THR A 85 10.19 9.24 8.56
C THR A 85 9.98 10.22 7.39
N ASN A 86 10.92 11.14 7.25
CA ASN A 86 10.89 12.20 6.24
C ASN A 86 9.62 13.07 6.27
N LEU A 87 9.12 13.38 7.48
CA LEU A 87 8.02 14.33 7.64
C LEU A 87 8.40 15.71 7.08
N PRO A 88 7.42 16.53 6.65
CA PRO A 88 7.67 17.90 6.21
C PRO A 88 8.22 18.75 7.36
N ASP A 89 9.55 18.89 7.43
CA ASP A 89 10.22 19.66 8.47
C ASP A 89 11.06 20.76 7.82
N ALA A 90 10.46 21.94 7.68
CA ALA A 90 11.13 23.15 7.22
C ALA A 90 10.59 24.37 7.97
N LEU A 91 11.38 25.45 8.02
CA LEU A 91 11.00 26.68 8.72
C LEU A 91 9.70 27.25 8.15
N GLY A 92 8.74 27.55 9.02
CA GLY A 92 7.44 28.10 8.63
C GLY A 92 6.44 27.08 8.09
N VAL A 93 6.82 25.80 7.96
CA VAL A 93 5.94 24.73 7.49
C VAL A 93 5.11 24.16 8.65
N LEU A 94 3.82 23.99 8.39
CA LEU A 94 2.91 23.15 9.18
C LEU A 94 2.33 22.06 8.28
N HIS A 95 2.09 20.88 8.84
CA HIS A 95 1.58 19.74 8.08
C HIS A 95 0.56 18.90 8.86
N ASP A 96 -0.23 18.08 8.14
CA ASP A 96 -1.19 17.11 8.70
C ASP A 96 -0.74 15.64 8.52
N CYS A 97 0.55 15.41 8.28
CA CYS A 97 1.14 14.07 8.06
C CYS A 97 1.17 13.14 9.28
N SER A 98 0.88 13.63 10.49
CA SER A 98 0.94 12.82 11.70
C SER A 98 -0.09 11.68 11.65
N GLY A 99 0.39 10.44 11.76
CA GLY A 99 -0.45 9.25 11.79
C GLY A 99 -0.97 8.78 10.43
N LYS A 100 -0.47 9.33 9.31
CA LYS A 100 -0.81 8.79 7.99
C LYS A 100 -0.14 7.45 7.76
N VAL A 101 -0.84 6.58 7.05
CA VAL A 101 -0.38 5.21 6.73
C VAL A 101 -0.16 5.03 5.23
N PHE A 102 0.44 3.89 4.86
CA PHE A 102 0.79 3.57 3.47
C PHE A 102 -0.37 3.85 2.50
N GLY A 103 -0.06 4.59 1.43
CA GLY A 103 -1.02 4.96 0.38
C GLY A 103 -1.79 6.26 0.66
N GLU A 104 -1.75 6.77 1.90
CA GLU A 104 -2.34 8.07 2.22
C GLU A 104 -1.42 9.23 1.86
N SER A 105 -2.05 10.39 1.67
CA SER A 105 -1.36 11.65 1.44
C SER A 105 -1.65 12.66 2.56
N CYS A 106 -0.75 13.61 2.71
CA CYS A 106 -0.87 14.77 3.59
C CYS A 106 -0.38 16.03 2.87
N THR A 107 -0.65 17.18 3.47
CA THR A 107 -0.30 18.49 2.93
C THR A 107 0.59 19.25 3.90
N ALA A 108 1.61 19.90 3.34
CA ALA A 108 2.49 20.84 4.02
C ALA A 108 2.18 22.26 3.53
N THR A 109 2.08 23.20 4.46
CA THR A 109 1.62 24.57 4.22
C THR A 109 2.51 25.59 4.92
N CYS A 110 2.67 26.77 4.33
CA CYS A 110 3.42 27.88 4.93
C CYS A 110 2.54 28.73 5.86
N THR A 111 1.85 28.09 6.79
CA THR A 111 0.99 28.77 7.78
C THR A 111 1.58 28.73 9.18
N GLY A 112 2.88 28.40 9.30
CA GLY A 112 3.62 28.56 10.54
C GLY A 112 3.62 30.01 11.01
N PHE A 113 3.71 30.22 12.32
CA PHE A 113 3.56 31.55 12.92
C PHE A 113 4.58 32.55 12.35
N GLY A 114 4.10 33.60 11.70
CA GLY A 114 4.95 34.63 11.08
C GLY A 114 5.55 34.24 9.73
N TYR A 115 5.00 33.22 9.04
CA TYR A 115 5.43 32.81 7.71
C TYR A 115 4.28 32.87 6.69
N THR A 116 4.65 32.97 5.42
CA THR A 116 3.77 32.90 4.24
C THR A 116 4.46 32.13 3.12
N TYR A 117 3.72 31.76 2.08
CA TYR A 117 4.31 31.19 0.86
C TYR A 117 5.25 32.18 0.19
N GLY A 118 6.41 31.68 -0.28
CA GLY A 118 7.26 32.41 -1.19
C GLY A 118 6.59 32.68 -2.55
N PRO A 119 7.18 33.53 -3.39
CA PRO A 119 6.61 33.87 -4.69
C PRO A 119 6.49 32.64 -5.60
N GLY A 120 5.27 32.32 -6.00
CA GLY A 120 4.96 31.16 -6.87
C GLY A 120 4.86 29.83 -6.13
N GLU A 121 4.93 29.82 -4.80
CA GLU A 121 4.77 28.62 -3.99
C GLU A 121 3.30 28.30 -3.68
N SER A 122 3.08 27.03 -3.34
CA SER A 122 1.74 26.51 -3.04
C SER A 122 1.83 25.36 -2.02
N PRO A 123 0.70 24.90 -1.43
CA PRO A 123 0.73 23.75 -0.55
C PRO A 123 1.39 22.54 -1.21
N ALA A 124 2.35 21.92 -0.53
CA ALA A 124 3.02 20.72 -1.04
C ALA A 124 2.29 19.46 -0.57
N THR A 125 2.17 18.48 -1.46
CA THR A 125 1.61 17.16 -1.13
C THR A 125 2.73 16.17 -0.84
N PHE A 126 2.59 15.42 0.24
CA PHE A 126 3.47 14.32 0.60
C PHE A 126 2.67 13.01 0.57
N GLN A 127 3.29 11.94 0.08
CA GLN A 127 2.67 10.61 -0.02
C GLN A 127 3.42 9.61 0.86
N CYS A 128 2.70 8.88 1.70
CA CYS A 128 3.27 7.82 2.53
C CYS A 128 3.61 6.59 1.68
N GLN A 129 4.90 6.25 1.62
CA GLN A 129 5.44 5.15 0.82
C GLN A 129 5.48 3.84 1.61
N ALA A 130 5.67 2.73 0.89
CA ALA A 130 5.75 1.40 1.47
C ALA A 130 6.90 1.21 2.49
N SER A 131 7.95 2.04 2.41
CA SER A 131 9.08 2.05 3.35
C SER A 131 8.74 2.65 4.71
N GLY A 132 7.61 3.35 4.85
CA GLY A 132 7.29 4.15 6.04
C GLY A 132 7.83 5.59 5.97
N GLU A 133 8.35 6.01 4.82
CA GLU A 133 8.79 7.39 4.55
C GLU A 133 7.73 8.17 3.79
N PHE A 134 7.63 9.47 4.07
CA PHE A 134 6.93 10.38 3.18
C PHE A 134 7.80 10.78 1.98
N LEU A 135 7.20 10.74 0.80
CA LEU A 135 7.78 11.30 -0.42
C LEU A 135 7.08 12.61 -0.77
N GLY A 136 7.87 13.68 -0.85
CA GLY A 136 7.42 15.02 -1.20
C GLY A 136 8.55 16.02 -1.02
N THR A 137 8.30 17.26 -1.41
CA THR A 137 9.25 18.37 -1.26
C THR A 137 8.59 19.47 -0.44
N ASN A 138 9.29 20.01 0.56
CA ASN A 138 8.77 21.12 1.36
C ASN A 138 8.50 22.34 0.48
N PRO A 139 7.40 23.09 0.72
CA PRO A 139 7.20 24.38 0.07
C PRO A 139 8.20 25.39 0.63
N SER A 140 8.63 26.36 -0.19
CA SER A 140 9.45 27.47 0.29
C SER A 140 8.59 28.49 1.05
N CYS A 141 8.86 28.64 2.35
CA CYS A 141 8.18 29.60 3.21
C CYS A 141 9.08 30.79 3.54
N GLU A 142 8.52 31.98 3.50
CA GLU A 142 9.21 33.23 3.82
C GLU A 142 8.63 33.89 5.07
N PRO A 143 9.45 34.51 5.92
CA PRO A 143 8.96 35.24 7.07
C PRO A 143 8.16 36.47 6.62
N VAL A 144 7.01 36.69 7.25
CA VAL A 144 6.19 37.88 7.04
C VAL A 144 6.96 39.11 7.52
N THR A 145 7.16 40.09 6.65
CA THR A 145 7.82 41.34 7.02
C THR A 145 6.90 42.20 7.87
N CYS A 146 7.40 42.66 9.02
CA CYS A 146 6.70 43.67 9.80
C CYS A 146 6.72 45.00 9.04
N GLN A 147 5.56 45.61 8.82
CA GLN A 147 5.52 47.02 8.47
C GLN A 147 5.99 47.82 9.68
N SER A 148 7.06 48.60 9.52
CA SER A 148 7.45 49.59 10.51
C SER A 148 6.26 50.53 10.75
N LEU A 149 5.82 50.67 12.00
CA LEU A 149 4.83 51.68 12.36
C LEU A 149 5.43 53.05 12.04
N ALA A 150 4.95 53.69 10.97
CA ALA A 150 5.22 55.09 10.73
C ALA A 150 4.42 55.88 11.79
N LEU A 151 5.12 56.30 12.84
CA LEU A 151 4.65 57.27 13.84
C LEU A 151 4.77 58.69 13.28
#